data_AF-A0A382EAG1-F1
#
_entry.id   AF-A0A382EAG1-F1
#
_cell.length_a   1.000
_cell.length_b   1.000
_cell.length_c   1.000
_cell.angle_alpha   90.00
_cell.angle_beta   90.00
_cell.angle_gamma   90.00
#
_symmetry.space_group_name_H-M   'P 1'
#
loop_
_entity.id
_entity.type
_entity.pdbx_description
1 polymer ?
#
loop_
_entity_poly.entity_id
_entity_poly.type
_entity_poly.pdbx_seq_one_letter_code
_entity_poly.pdbx_strand_id
1 'polypeptide(L)'
;MELEGGTVYTVQVGAGGYGGKYEYAQDSPAGPAQSINTYKQGGDGEDSIFSTITSIGGGGGGNSNSPTEPGRDGGSGGGAAQDYIGAADAAGGSGTAGQGYDGGSTTYYSTGSGGCGGGGATAAGVGGGGAAEAGHGGDGLASSITASSVTRAGGGGGAAHVGAGPHGDGGNGGGGRGAGGNVSNANSVAGTVNTGSGGGGGCYHAGSYPWPYGKDGGAGVVILRI
;
A
#
# COMPACT_ATOMS: atom_id res chain seq x y z
N MET A 1 -0.29 -18.71 -23.65
CA MET A 1 -0.80 -20.03 -23.24
C MET A 1 -2.03 -20.31 -24.07
N GLU A 2 -2.12 -21.49 -24.67
CA GLU A 2 -3.33 -21.94 -25.36
C GLU A 2 -4.20 -22.74 -24.37
N LEU A 3 -5.52 -22.57 -24.47
CA LEU A 3 -6.47 -23.29 -23.64
C LEU A 3 -6.95 -24.53 -24.40
N GLU A 4 -6.76 -25.69 -23.80
CA GLU A 4 -7.12 -26.98 -24.38
C GLU A 4 -8.39 -27.53 -23.71
N GLY A 5 -9.33 -27.98 -24.54
CA GLY A 5 -10.54 -28.64 -24.07
C GLY A 5 -10.22 -29.91 -23.30
N GLY A 6 -10.80 -30.08 -22.12
CA GLY A 6 -10.55 -31.23 -21.24
C GLY A 6 -9.39 -31.02 -20.25
N THR A 7 -8.67 -29.90 -20.33
CA THR A 7 -7.64 -29.53 -19.35
C THR A 7 -8.22 -28.71 -18.20
N VAL A 8 -7.86 -29.05 -16.96
CA VAL A 8 -8.25 -28.30 -15.76
C VAL A 8 -7.25 -27.17 -15.52
N TYR A 9 -7.75 -25.94 -15.45
CA TYR A 9 -6.96 -24.74 -15.14
C TYR A 9 -7.30 -24.22 -13.75
N THR A 10 -6.30 -24.11 -12.87
CA THR A 10 -6.46 -23.49 -11.56
C THR A 10 -6.56 -21.97 -11.71
N VAL A 11 -7.54 -21.36 -11.03
CA VAL A 11 -7.72 -19.91 -10.99
C VAL A 11 -7.78 -19.45 -9.53
N GLN A 12 -6.90 -18.54 -9.16
CA GLN A 12 -6.91 -17.83 -7.89
C GLN A 12 -6.90 -16.33 -8.16
N VAL A 13 -7.78 -15.60 -7.49
CA VAL A 13 -7.75 -14.13 -7.46
C VAL A 13 -7.21 -13.71 -6.11
N GLY A 14 -6.10 -12.99 -6.13
CA GLY A 14 -5.46 -12.46 -4.94
C GLY A 14 -6.28 -11.35 -4.28
N ALA A 15 -6.39 -11.42 -2.96
CA ALA A 15 -6.90 -10.32 -2.15
C ALA A 15 -5.90 -9.15 -2.10
N GLY A 16 -6.39 -7.93 -1.87
CA GLY A 16 -5.53 -6.79 -1.59
C GLY A 16 -4.93 -6.90 -0.18
N GLY A 17 -3.75 -6.32 0.01
CA GLY A 17 -3.09 -6.28 1.31
C GLY A 17 -3.85 -5.38 2.30
N TYR A 18 -3.85 -5.74 3.58
CA TYR A 18 -4.54 -4.93 4.59
C TYR A 18 -3.74 -3.68 4.96
N GLY A 19 -4.44 -2.58 5.27
CA GLY A 19 -3.81 -1.35 5.72
C GLY A 19 -3.13 -1.49 7.10
N GLY A 20 -2.09 -0.70 7.37
CA GLY A 20 -1.45 -0.66 8.68
C GLY A 20 -2.43 -0.28 9.79
N LYS A 21 -2.43 -1.05 10.89
CA LYS A 21 -3.40 -0.94 12.00
C LYS A 21 -2.72 -0.51 13.29
N TYR A 22 -3.52 0.09 14.16
CA TYR A 22 -3.22 0.17 15.59
C TYR A 22 -3.96 -0.97 16.29
N GLU A 23 -3.23 -1.97 16.79
CA GLU A 23 -3.81 -3.00 17.65
C GLU A 23 -3.82 -2.51 19.11
N TYR A 24 -5.02 -2.39 19.68
CA TYR A 24 -5.19 -2.28 21.13
C TYR A 24 -5.42 -3.68 21.69
N ALA A 25 -4.55 -4.13 22.59
CA ALA A 25 -4.55 -5.49 23.14
C ALA A 25 -5.72 -5.76 24.11
N GLN A 26 -6.98 -5.68 23.64
CA GLN A 26 -8.14 -6.17 24.39
C GLN A 26 -8.87 -7.35 23.74
N ASP A 27 -8.49 -7.79 22.53
CA ASP A 27 -9.17 -8.87 21.81
C ASP A 27 -8.33 -10.16 21.62
N SER A 28 -7.53 -10.54 22.61
CA SER A 28 -6.99 -11.91 22.67
C SER A 28 -7.96 -12.82 23.45
N PRO A 29 -8.55 -13.88 22.87
CA PRO A 29 -9.55 -14.73 23.54
C PRO A 29 -9.02 -15.59 24.69
N ALA A 30 -7.74 -15.53 25.05
CA ALA A 30 -7.17 -16.35 26.13
C ALA A 30 -5.88 -15.75 26.71
N GLY A 31 -5.95 -15.25 27.95
CA GLY A 31 -4.77 -14.93 28.78
C GLY A 31 -4.69 -13.49 29.28
N PRO A 32 -3.96 -13.20 30.39
CA PRO A 32 -3.85 -11.86 30.94
C PRO A 32 -3.17 -10.95 29.91
N ALA A 33 -3.93 -9.97 29.42
CA ALA A 33 -3.52 -9.02 28.41
C ALA A 33 -2.17 -8.38 28.75
N GLN A 34 -1.12 -8.79 28.05
CA GLN A 34 0.11 -8.00 27.98
C GLN A 34 -0.17 -6.90 26.96
N SER A 35 -0.39 -5.69 27.44
CA SER A 35 -0.65 -4.51 26.62
C SER A 35 0.60 -4.13 25.82
N ILE A 36 0.69 -4.62 24.59
CA ILE A 36 1.65 -4.15 23.59
C ILE A 36 0.88 -3.24 22.62
N ASN A 37 1.02 -1.93 22.78
CA ASN A 37 0.51 -0.97 21.80
C ASN A 37 1.48 -0.98 20.61
N THR A 38 1.23 -1.81 19.60
CA THR A 38 2.13 -1.94 18.45
C THR A 38 1.44 -1.44 17.19
N TYR A 39 1.97 -0.36 16.60
CA TYR A 39 1.62 0.00 15.22
C TYR A 39 2.20 -1.09 14.30
N LYS A 40 1.38 -1.63 13.41
CA LYS A 40 1.78 -2.68 12.46
C LYS A 40 1.98 -2.07 11.08
N GLN A 41 2.99 -2.55 10.35
CA GLN A 41 3.06 -2.43 8.89
C GLN A 41 1.75 -2.86 8.22
N GLY A 42 1.55 -2.40 7.00
CA GLY A 42 0.57 -2.98 6.10
C GLY A 42 0.89 -4.45 5.80
N GLY A 43 -0.16 -5.22 5.55
CA GLY A 43 -0.04 -6.57 5.03
C GLY A 43 0.21 -6.58 3.54
N ASP A 44 0.89 -7.62 3.06
CA ASP A 44 1.00 -7.87 1.62
C ASP A 44 -0.35 -8.33 1.06
N GLY A 45 -0.57 -8.06 -0.22
CA GLY A 45 -1.62 -8.71 -0.99
C GLY A 45 -1.29 -10.16 -1.29
N GLU A 46 -2.31 -10.92 -1.67
CA GLU A 46 -2.16 -12.32 -2.06
C GLU A 46 -1.90 -12.43 -3.57
N ASP A 47 -1.27 -13.53 -3.97
CA ASP A 47 -1.02 -13.82 -5.37
C ASP A 47 -2.31 -14.09 -6.16
N SER A 48 -2.34 -13.64 -7.40
CA SER A 48 -3.33 -14.10 -8.40
C SER A 48 -2.67 -15.12 -9.32
N ILE A 49 -3.27 -16.30 -9.47
CA ILE A 49 -2.68 -17.43 -10.17
C ILE A 49 -3.64 -17.90 -11.26
N PHE A 50 -3.14 -17.99 -12.50
CA PHE A 50 -3.80 -18.70 -13.58
C PHE A 50 -2.87 -19.82 -14.07
N SER A 51 -3.17 -21.05 -13.65
CA SER A 51 -2.34 -22.23 -13.92
C SER A 51 -0.87 -22.02 -13.50
N THR A 52 0.04 -21.77 -14.45
CA THR A 52 1.48 -21.54 -14.19
C THR A 52 1.88 -20.06 -14.22
N ILE A 53 0.92 -19.16 -14.51
CA ILE A 53 1.13 -17.72 -14.55
C ILE A 53 0.74 -17.16 -13.20
N THR A 54 1.71 -16.57 -12.50
CA THR A 54 1.49 -15.93 -11.19
C THR A 54 1.73 -14.43 -11.30
N SER A 55 0.76 -13.66 -10.83
CA SER A 55 0.91 -12.26 -10.46
C SER A 55 1.12 -12.18 -8.96
N ILE A 56 2.30 -11.71 -8.55
CA ILE A 56 2.69 -11.64 -7.14
C ILE A 56 1.88 -10.52 -6.47
N GLY A 57 1.38 -10.77 -5.25
CA GLY A 57 0.71 -9.77 -4.43
C GLY A 57 1.57 -8.53 -4.17
N GLY A 58 0.94 -7.36 -4.02
CA GLY A 58 1.65 -6.11 -3.71
C GLY A 58 2.16 -6.09 -2.27
N GLY A 59 3.29 -5.43 -2.02
CA GLY A 59 3.88 -5.32 -0.69
C GLY A 59 3.16 -4.31 0.20
N GLY A 60 3.09 -4.61 1.51
CA GLY A 60 2.51 -3.74 2.52
C GLY A 60 3.34 -2.48 2.82
N GLY A 61 2.66 -1.38 3.18
CA GLY A 61 3.34 -0.12 3.55
C GLY A 61 4.09 -0.21 4.89
N GLY A 62 5.14 0.61 5.03
CA GLY A 62 5.98 0.68 6.23
C GLY A 62 5.25 1.23 7.46
N ASN A 63 5.91 1.14 8.62
CA ASN A 63 5.49 1.76 9.87
C ASN A 63 6.59 2.67 10.45
N SER A 64 6.19 3.64 11.28
CA SER A 64 7.09 4.64 11.88
C SER A 64 7.49 4.33 13.33
N ASN A 65 7.16 3.14 13.82
CA ASN A 65 7.35 2.73 15.20
C ASN A 65 8.72 2.07 15.37
N SER A 66 9.33 2.16 16.56
CA SER A 66 10.63 1.49 16.81
C SER A 66 10.42 0.01 17.20
N PRO A 67 11.16 -0.95 16.60
CA PRO A 67 12.11 -0.76 15.50
C PRO A 67 11.40 -0.42 14.18
N THR A 68 11.95 0.55 13.43
CA THR A 68 11.37 1.00 12.15
C THR A 68 11.21 -0.17 11.21
N GLU A 69 10.05 -0.20 10.58
CA GLU A 69 9.57 -1.32 9.80
C GLU A 69 9.38 -0.79 8.36
N PRO A 70 10.27 -1.14 7.41
CA PRO A 70 10.28 -0.55 6.05
C PRO A 70 9.06 -0.92 5.21
N GLY A 71 8.91 -0.34 4.03
CA GLY A 71 7.96 -0.87 3.04
C GLY A 71 8.33 -2.32 2.69
N ARG A 72 7.34 -3.19 2.50
CA ARG A 72 7.56 -4.60 2.17
C ARG A 72 7.65 -4.79 0.66
N ASP A 73 8.48 -5.75 0.26
CA ASP A 73 8.64 -6.15 -1.14
C ASP A 73 7.37 -6.84 -1.67
N GLY A 74 7.19 -6.87 -2.98
CA GLY A 74 6.08 -7.61 -3.60
C GLY A 74 6.11 -7.55 -5.12
N GLY A 75 4.98 -7.83 -5.77
CA GLY A 75 4.78 -7.57 -7.19
C GLY A 75 5.04 -6.10 -7.51
N SER A 76 4.41 -5.20 -6.75
CA SER A 76 4.84 -3.80 -6.57
C SER A 76 5.22 -3.59 -5.10
N GLY A 77 6.23 -2.75 -4.83
CA GLY A 77 6.73 -2.52 -3.48
C GLY A 77 5.87 -1.54 -2.66
N GLY A 78 5.78 -1.77 -1.35
CA GLY A 78 5.10 -0.87 -0.42
C GLY A 78 5.91 0.40 -0.13
N GLY A 79 5.23 1.53 0.07
CA GLY A 79 5.90 2.79 0.44
C GLY A 79 6.44 2.78 1.87
N ALA A 80 7.57 3.45 2.12
CA ALA A 80 8.09 3.65 3.47
C ALA A 80 7.18 4.54 4.33
N ALA A 81 7.23 4.35 5.66
CA ALA A 81 6.65 5.32 6.58
C ALA A 81 7.55 6.55 6.76
N GLN A 82 7.03 7.58 7.44
CA GLN A 82 7.86 8.64 7.99
C GLN A 82 8.88 8.05 8.96
N ASP A 83 10.10 8.60 8.98
CA ASP A 83 11.11 8.18 9.93
C ASP A 83 11.04 9.04 11.21
N TYR A 84 11.07 8.40 12.38
CA TYR A 84 11.16 9.12 13.65
C TYR A 84 12.63 9.47 13.92
N ILE A 85 12.90 10.68 14.44
CA ILE A 85 14.26 11.23 14.60
C ILE A 85 15.21 10.17 15.20
N GLY A 86 16.22 9.76 14.43
CA GLY A 86 17.32 8.90 14.87
C GLY A 86 17.24 7.43 14.46
N ALA A 87 16.24 7.01 13.69
CA ALA A 87 16.25 5.72 12.99
C ALA A 87 17.00 5.84 11.63
N ALA A 88 17.27 4.71 10.97
CA ALA A 88 17.96 4.66 9.69
C ALA A 88 16.98 4.84 8.53
N ASP A 89 17.47 5.27 7.36
CA ASP A 89 16.71 5.50 6.12
C ASP A 89 15.52 4.52 5.98
N ALA A 90 14.30 5.05 6.00
CA ALA A 90 13.11 4.23 5.80
C ALA A 90 12.97 3.93 4.30
N ALA A 91 13.40 2.73 3.91
CA ALA A 91 13.30 2.23 2.55
C ALA A 91 11.87 1.81 2.20
N GLY A 92 11.46 2.13 0.97
CA GLY A 92 10.33 1.48 0.33
C GLY A 92 10.69 0.04 -0.03
N GLY A 93 9.67 -0.81 -0.15
CA GLY A 93 9.85 -2.18 -0.62
C GLY A 93 10.18 -2.21 -2.12
N SER A 94 10.85 -3.27 -2.54
CA SER A 94 11.19 -3.53 -3.94
C SER A 94 10.00 -4.13 -4.70
N GLY A 95 9.80 -3.67 -5.93
CA GLY A 95 8.94 -4.32 -6.90
C GLY A 95 9.63 -5.51 -7.56
N THR A 96 8.85 -6.50 -7.99
CA THR A 96 9.40 -7.63 -8.74
C THR A 96 9.54 -7.23 -10.21
N ALA A 97 10.73 -7.44 -10.77
CA ALA A 97 11.02 -7.13 -12.17
C ALA A 97 9.99 -7.76 -13.13
N GLY A 98 9.35 -6.90 -13.94
CA GLY A 98 8.31 -7.30 -14.89
C GLY A 98 6.89 -7.37 -14.33
N GLN A 99 6.69 -7.14 -13.03
CA GLN A 99 5.36 -7.16 -12.38
C GLN A 99 4.98 -5.79 -11.81
N GLY A 100 5.95 -5.02 -11.33
CA GLY A 100 5.73 -3.68 -10.79
C GLY A 100 7.02 -2.99 -10.39
N TYR A 101 6.87 -1.84 -9.76
CA TYR A 101 7.97 -0.95 -9.37
C TYR A 101 8.06 -0.80 -7.85
N ASP A 102 9.19 -0.24 -7.43
CA ASP A 102 9.51 -0.02 -6.01
C ASP A 102 8.58 1.00 -5.37
N GLY A 103 8.39 0.85 -4.06
CA GLY A 103 7.78 1.88 -3.23
C GLY A 103 8.71 3.07 -3.04
N GLY A 104 8.12 4.23 -2.73
CA GLY A 104 8.86 5.41 -2.38
C GLY A 104 9.65 5.20 -1.09
N SER A 105 10.88 5.70 -1.07
CA SER A 105 11.75 5.75 0.10
C SER A 105 11.87 7.19 0.60
N THR A 106 12.19 7.39 1.87
CA THR A 106 12.56 8.70 2.41
C THR A 106 13.96 8.65 3.00
N THR A 107 14.75 9.67 2.68
CA THR A 107 16.08 9.93 3.26
C THR A 107 16.05 11.15 4.19
N TYR A 108 14.87 11.72 4.41
CA TYR A 108 14.73 13.02 5.07
C TYR A 108 14.42 12.85 6.56
N TYR A 109 15.40 13.22 7.38
CA TYR A 109 15.32 13.23 8.84
C TYR A 109 14.89 14.62 9.33
N SER A 110 13.62 14.96 9.18
CA SER A 110 13.09 16.14 9.88
C SER A 110 11.73 15.87 10.48
N THR A 111 11.44 16.55 11.58
CA THR A 111 10.11 16.54 12.20
C THR A 111 9.09 17.02 11.17
N GLY A 112 8.24 16.10 10.70
CA GLY A 112 7.12 16.40 9.83
C GLY A 112 7.29 16.01 8.36
N SER A 113 8.00 14.94 8.04
CA SER A 113 7.92 14.33 6.70
C SER A 113 6.66 13.46 6.57
N GLY A 114 5.98 13.52 5.42
CA GLY A 114 4.89 12.61 5.11
C GLY A 114 5.40 11.19 4.82
N GLY A 115 4.50 10.21 4.88
CA GLY A 115 4.77 8.85 4.40
C GLY A 115 4.96 8.80 2.89
N CYS A 116 5.60 7.74 2.40
CA CYS A 116 5.88 7.55 0.98
C CYS A 116 4.75 6.80 0.27
N GLY A 117 4.63 6.98 -1.04
CA GLY A 117 3.68 6.22 -1.86
C GLY A 117 4.19 4.82 -2.20
N GLY A 118 3.28 3.88 -2.42
CA GLY A 118 3.61 2.55 -2.94
C GLY A 118 3.87 2.58 -4.45
N GLY A 119 4.62 1.60 -4.93
CA GLY A 119 4.86 1.40 -6.36
C GLY A 119 3.58 0.98 -7.10
N GLY A 120 3.50 1.34 -8.38
CA GLY A 120 2.49 0.84 -9.31
C GLY A 120 3.10 -0.07 -10.37
N ALA A 121 2.27 -0.54 -11.28
CA ALA A 121 2.72 -1.40 -12.38
C ALA A 121 3.62 -0.70 -13.42
N THR A 122 3.66 0.64 -13.46
CA THR A 122 4.43 1.41 -14.48
C THR A 122 5.35 2.49 -13.91
N ALA A 123 5.22 2.82 -12.63
CA ALA A 123 6.06 3.82 -11.99
C ALA A 123 6.29 3.47 -10.52
N ALA A 124 7.47 3.86 -10.02
CA ALA A 124 7.77 3.80 -8.60
C ALA A 124 6.89 4.77 -7.80
N GLY A 125 6.70 4.46 -6.52
CA GLY A 125 6.08 5.38 -5.58
C GLY A 125 7.00 6.57 -5.29
N VAL A 126 6.40 7.73 -5.01
CA VAL A 126 7.16 8.93 -4.66
C VAL A 126 7.56 8.88 -3.18
N GLY A 127 8.77 9.32 -2.86
CA GLY A 127 9.22 9.51 -1.49
C GLY A 127 8.47 10.64 -0.77
N GLY A 128 8.43 10.60 0.55
CA GLY A 128 7.94 11.72 1.37
C GLY A 128 8.88 12.92 1.28
N GLY A 129 8.32 14.13 1.11
CA GLY A 129 9.09 15.35 0.92
C GLY A 129 9.46 16.07 2.23
N GLY A 130 10.50 16.91 2.17
CA GLY A 130 10.94 17.79 3.26
C GLY A 130 10.08 19.05 3.41
N ALA A 131 8.77 18.89 3.56
CA ALA A 131 7.82 19.94 3.93
C ALA A 131 6.44 19.30 4.09
N ALA A 132 6.33 18.22 4.86
CA ALA A 132 5.03 17.64 5.19
C ALA A 132 4.26 16.92 4.08
N GLU A 133 4.74 17.01 2.85
CA GLU A 133 4.14 16.38 1.67
C GLU A 133 4.35 14.88 1.70
N ALA A 134 3.25 14.14 1.55
CA ALA A 134 3.32 12.70 1.43
C ALA A 134 3.46 12.29 -0.03
N GLY A 135 4.16 11.18 -0.26
CA GLY A 135 4.44 10.69 -1.59
C GLY A 135 3.20 10.12 -2.30
N HIS A 136 3.03 10.47 -3.57
CA HIS A 136 2.04 9.87 -4.45
C HIS A 136 2.37 8.40 -4.76
N GLY A 137 1.33 7.58 -4.93
CA GLY A 137 1.47 6.21 -5.42
C GLY A 137 1.85 6.17 -6.89
N GLY A 138 2.61 5.16 -7.30
CA GLY A 138 3.00 4.95 -8.70
C GLY A 138 1.82 4.52 -9.59
N ASP A 139 1.85 4.91 -10.85
CA ASP A 139 0.77 4.62 -11.80
C ASP A 139 0.70 3.14 -12.21
N GLY A 140 -0.53 2.68 -12.42
CA GLY A 140 -0.85 1.37 -12.94
C GLY A 140 -0.70 1.26 -14.46
N LEU A 141 -0.90 0.04 -14.97
CA LEU A 141 -0.78 -0.28 -16.40
C LEU A 141 -2.16 -0.33 -17.06
N ALA A 142 -2.30 0.38 -18.18
CA ALA A 142 -3.46 0.31 -19.04
C ALA A 142 -3.46 -0.99 -19.86
N SER A 143 -4.57 -1.72 -19.82
CA SER A 143 -4.76 -2.94 -20.59
C SER A 143 -6.09 -2.93 -21.32
N SER A 144 -6.07 -3.25 -22.61
CA SER A 144 -7.25 -3.33 -23.49
C SER A 144 -7.85 -4.73 -23.53
N ILE A 145 -7.54 -5.60 -22.56
CA ILE A 145 -7.93 -7.00 -22.63
C ILE A 145 -9.46 -7.19 -22.71
N THR A 146 -10.22 -6.29 -22.09
CA THR A 146 -11.68 -6.29 -22.04
C THR A 146 -12.34 -5.46 -23.16
N ALA A 147 -11.67 -5.28 -24.30
CA ALA A 147 -12.09 -4.46 -25.45
C ALA A 147 -12.17 -2.94 -25.20
N SER A 148 -12.19 -2.49 -23.94
CA SER A 148 -11.91 -1.12 -23.52
C SER A 148 -10.58 -1.05 -22.76
N SER A 149 -9.87 0.09 -22.88
CA SER A 149 -8.66 0.33 -22.07
C SER A 149 -9.06 0.55 -20.61
N VAL A 150 -8.53 -0.27 -19.71
CA VAL A 150 -8.72 -0.14 -18.26
C VAL A 150 -7.36 -0.20 -17.58
N THR A 151 -7.03 0.85 -16.82
CA THR A 151 -5.81 0.91 -15.99
C THR A 151 -6.04 0.19 -14.67
N ARG A 152 -5.06 -0.64 -14.27
CA ARG A 152 -5.07 -1.41 -13.02
C ARG A 152 -3.69 -1.39 -12.37
N ALA A 153 -3.62 -1.82 -11.13
CA ALA A 153 -2.40 -1.94 -10.32
C ALA A 153 -1.70 -0.59 -10.08
N GLY A 154 -2.48 0.44 -9.75
CA GLY A 154 -1.95 1.69 -9.19
C GLY A 154 -1.53 1.54 -7.72
N GLY A 155 -0.44 2.18 -7.33
CA GLY A 155 0.07 2.21 -5.96
C GLY A 155 -0.76 3.10 -5.04
N GLY A 156 -0.75 2.81 -3.74
CA GLY A 156 -1.39 3.65 -2.72
C GLY A 156 -0.58 4.90 -2.40
N GLY A 157 -1.25 6.00 -2.06
CA GLY A 157 -0.59 7.24 -1.64
C GLY A 157 -0.22 7.24 -0.15
N GLY A 158 0.89 7.91 0.18
CA GLY A 158 1.36 8.09 1.55
C GLY A 158 0.48 9.03 2.37
N ALA A 159 0.51 8.88 3.70
CA ALA A 159 -0.19 9.77 4.61
C ALA A 159 0.63 11.03 4.92
N ALA A 160 -0.02 12.18 4.98
CA ALA A 160 0.62 13.38 5.50
C ALA A 160 0.79 13.30 7.02
N HIS A 161 1.89 13.83 7.52
CA HIS A 161 2.11 14.02 8.95
C HIS A 161 1.09 15.02 9.55
N VAL A 162 0.91 15.00 10.88
CA VAL A 162 -0.08 15.84 11.58
C VAL A 162 0.24 17.32 11.47
N GLY A 163 -0.76 18.13 11.14
CA GLY A 163 -0.69 19.58 11.24
C GLY A 163 -0.09 20.28 10.01
N ALA A 164 0.27 19.55 8.95
CA ALA A 164 0.64 20.17 7.68
C ALA A 164 0.37 19.28 6.46
N GLY A 165 0.70 19.82 5.28
CA GLY A 165 0.88 19.11 3.99
C GLY A 165 -0.37 18.46 3.36
N PRO A 166 -0.46 18.44 2.02
CA PRO A 166 -1.37 17.52 1.33
C PRO A 166 -0.90 16.06 1.50
N HIS A 167 -1.87 15.16 1.49
CA HIS A 167 -1.69 13.71 1.41
C HIS A 167 -1.13 13.32 0.03
N GLY A 168 -0.65 12.08 -0.07
CA GLY A 168 -0.32 11.47 -1.34
C GLY A 168 -1.59 10.94 -1.99
N ASP A 169 -1.81 11.32 -3.25
CA ASP A 169 -2.78 10.66 -4.12
C ASP A 169 -2.35 9.23 -4.45
N GLY A 170 -3.32 8.35 -4.62
CA GLY A 170 -3.07 7.03 -5.19
C GLY A 170 -2.82 7.13 -6.69
N GLY A 171 -2.01 6.22 -7.22
CA GLY A 171 -1.70 6.17 -8.64
C GLY A 171 -2.90 5.77 -9.50
N ASN A 172 -2.85 6.13 -10.78
CA ASN A 172 -3.87 5.75 -11.74
C ASN A 172 -4.05 4.24 -11.78
N GLY A 173 -5.29 3.77 -11.97
CA GLY A 173 -5.61 2.35 -11.87
C GLY A 173 -6.04 1.90 -10.48
N GLY A 174 -6.59 2.84 -9.69
CA GLY A 174 -7.37 2.55 -8.49
C GLY A 174 -6.59 2.61 -7.18
N GLY A 175 -5.41 3.24 -7.15
CA GLY A 175 -4.68 3.46 -5.91
C GLY A 175 -5.50 4.27 -4.91
N GLY A 176 -5.49 3.84 -3.65
CA GLY A 176 -6.10 4.58 -2.55
C GLY A 176 -5.26 5.78 -2.15
N ARG A 177 -5.89 6.94 -1.96
CA ARG A 177 -5.24 8.14 -1.44
C ARG A 177 -4.93 8.01 0.06
N GLY A 178 -3.78 8.50 0.51
CA GLY A 178 -3.41 8.54 1.92
C GLY A 178 -4.23 9.53 2.75
N ALA A 179 -4.11 9.39 4.07
CA ALA A 179 -4.72 10.29 5.03
C ALA A 179 -4.07 11.68 5.02
N GLY A 180 -4.89 12.73 5.15
CA GLY A 180 -4.39 14.11 5.26
C GLY A 180 -3.95 14.49 6.68
N GLY A 181 -3.08 15.49 6.76
CA GLY A 181 -2.55 16.02 8.02
C GLY A 181 -3.50 16.97 8.78
N ASN A 182 -4.67 17.29 8.22
CA ASN A 182 -5.69 18.14 8.83
C ASN A 182 -7.00 17.36 9.07
N VAL A 183 -7.72 17.67 10.16
CA VAL A 183 -8.93 16.96 10.61
C VAL A 183 -10.06 16.90 9.57
N SER A 184 -10.14 17.88 8.66
CA SER A 184 -11.14 17.90 7.59
C SER A 184 -10.87 16.91 6.45
N ASN A 185 -9.67 16.29 6.42
CA ASN A 185 -9.23 15.40 5.34
C ASN A 185 -8.43 14.19 5.86
N ALA A 186 -8.65 13.80 7.11
CA ALA A 186 -7.86 12.81 7.82
C ALA A 186 -8.10 11.35 7.37
N ASN A 187 -9.10 11.08 6.54
CA ASN A 187 -9.42 9.71 6.12
C ASN A 187 -8.61 9.31 4.88
N SER A 188 -7.90 8.20 5.01
CA SER A 188 -7.34 7.41 3.91
C SER A 188 -8.44 6.67 3.13
N VAL A 189 -8.14 6.32 1.89
CA VAL A 189 -9.06 5.64 0.95
C VAL A 189 -8.53 4.26 0.60
N ALA A 190 -9.42 3.27 0.52
CA ALA A 190 -9.08 1.92 0.09
C ALA A 190 -8.74 1.88 -1.41
N GLY A 191 -7.96 0.88 -1.81
CA GLY A 191 -7.77 0.59 -3.23
C GLY A 191 -9.09 0.18 -3.87
N THR A 192 -9.29 0.56 -5.13
CA THR A 192 -10.46 0.13 -5.90
C THR A 192 -10.47 -1.40 -6.04
N VAL A 193 -11.59 -2.03 -5.73
CA VAL A 193 -11.73 -3.50 -5.88
C VAL A 193 -11.60 -3.89 -7.35
N ASN A 194 -11.04 -5.07 -7.62
CA ASN A 194 -10.82 -5.63 -8.96
C ASN A 194 -9.78 -4.87 -9.81
N THR A 195 -8.89 -4.10 -9.17
CA THR A 195 -7.76 -3.45 -9.84
C THR A 195 -6.41 -3.91 -9.34
N GLY A 196 -6.32 -4.74 -8.29
CA GLY A 196 -5.02 -5.16 -7.72
C GLY A 196 -4.19 -3.97 -7.23
N SER A 197 -4.83 -2.90 -6.77
CA SER A 197 -4.19 -1.64 -6.41
C SER A 197 -3.86 -1.56 -4.92
N GLY A 198 -2.92 -0.67 -4.56
CA GLY A 198 -2.60 -0.37 -3.17
C GLY A 198 -3.67 0.48 -2.47
N GLY A 199 -3.79 0.31 -1.15
CA GLY A 199 -4.61 1.18 -0.30
C GLY A 199 -3.81 2.39 0.23
N GLY A 200 -4.51 3.44 0.64
CA GLY A 200 -3.89 4.65 1.16
C GLY A 200 -3.33 4.50 2.57
N GLY A 201 -2.18 5.12 2.83
CA GLY A 201 -1.54 5.15 4.15
C GLY A 201 -2.37 5.88 5.21
N GLY A 202 -2.30 5.41 6.46
CA GLY A 202 -2.89 6.08 7.61
C GLY A 202 -1.90 7.01 8.32
N CYS A 203 -2.40 7.92 9.16
CA CYS A 203 -1.56 8.76 10.01
C CYS A 203 -1.98 8.70 11.48
N TYR A 204 -1.01 8.93 12.36
CA TYR A 204 -1.28 9.29 13.74
C TYR A 204 -1.95 10.67 13.76
N HIS A 205 -2.98 10.94 14.59
CA HIS A 205 -3.56 12.26 14.86
C HIS A 205 -3.86 12.45 16.34
N ALA A 206 -3.12 13.33 17.02
CA ALA A 206 -3.38 13.65 18.42
C ALA A 206 -4.74 14.36 18.58
N GLY A 207 -5.75 13.66 19.12
CA GLY A 207 -7.09 14.19 19.37
C GLY A 207 -8.21 13.58 18.52
N SER A 208 -7.88 12.74 17.53
CA SER A 208 -8.86 12.02 16.71
C SER A 208 -8.86 10.54 17.11
N TYR A 209 -9.88 10.12 17.86
CA TYR A 209 -10.13 8.70 18.14
C TYR A 209 -11.46 8.28 17.49
N PRO A 210 -11.49 7.18 16.72
CA PRO A 210 -10.37 6.29 16.37
C PRO A 210 -9.39 6.92 15.37
N TRP A 211 -8.14 6.45 15.40
CA TRP A 211 -7.05 6.92 14.53
C TRP A 211 -7.32 6.54 13.06
N PRO A 212 -6.97 7.39 12.07
CA PRO A 212 -7.13 7.02 10.68
C PRO A 212 -6.08 5.97 10.27
N TYR A 213 -6.52 4.71 10.27
CA TYR A 213 -5.72 3.56 9.85
C TYR A 213 -5.40 3.60 8.36
N GLY A 214 -4.36 2.87 7.95
CA GLY A 214 -4.20 2.53 6.54
C GLY A 214 -5.45 1.81 6.04
N LYS A 215 -5.75 1.93 4.75
CA LYS A 215 -6.83 1.17 4.11
C LYS A 215 -6.28 0.01 3.33
N ASP A 216 -7.14 -0.98 3.13
CA ASP A 216 -6.83 -2.18 2.38
C ASP A 216 -6.65 -1.85 0.89
N GLY A 217 -5.80 -2.62 0.23
CA GLY A 217 -5.68 -2.65 -1.22
C GLY A 217 -6.89 -3.28 -1.89
N GLY A 218 -7.01 -3.03 -3.19
CA GLY A 218 -8.02 -3.66 -4.02
C GLY A 218 -7.63 -5.08 -4.39
N ALA A 219 -8.56 -6.02 -4.32
CA ALA A 219 -8.37 -7.37 -4.87
C ALA A 219 -7.97 -7.31 -6.36
N GLY A 220 -7.16 -8.28 -6.80
CA GLY A 220 -6.76 -8.45 -8.19
C GLY A 220 -7.91 -8.93 -9.09
N VAL A 221 -7.57 -9.22 -10.34
CA VAL A 221 -8.45 -9.91 -11.30
C VAL A 221 -7.64 -10.81 -12.19
N VAL A 222 -8.24 -11.93 -12.59
CA VAL A 222 -7.73 -12.78 -13.67
C VAL A 222 -8.65 -12.59 -14.86
N ILE A 223 -8.09 -12.15 -15.99
CA ILE A 223 -8.85 -11.85 -17.21
C ILE A 223 -8.38 -12.76 -18.34
N LEU A 224 -9.30 -13.58 -18.84
CA LEU A 224 -9.07 -14.46 -19.97
C LEU A 224 -9.70 -13.85 -21.22
N ARG A 225 -8.96 -13.90 -22.33
CA ARG A 225 -9.54 -13.68 -23.66
C ARG A 225 -9.47 -15.00 -24.41
N ILE A 226 -10.63 -15.49 -24.81
CA ILE A 226 -10.85 -16.80 -25.42
C ILE A 226 -11.53 -16.63 -26.77
#